data_AF-A0A2E7PSP0-F1
#
_entry.id   AF-A0A2E7PSP0-F1
#
_cell.length_a   1.000
_cell.length_b   1.000
_cell.length_c   1.000
_cell.angle_alpha   90.00
_cell.angle_beta   90.00
_cell.angle_gamma   90.00
#
_symmetry.space_group_name_H-M   'P 1'
#
loop_
_entity.id
_entity.type
_entity.pdbx_description
1 polymer ?
#
loop_
_entity_poly.entity_id
_entity_poly.type
_entity_poly.pdbx_seq_one_letter_code
_entity_poly.pdbx_strand_id
1 'polypeptide(L)'
;MQTKDVWFRGVELSYGPDGGVYVLDWSDIGECHENDGVHRTSGRIFKISYGETKRLAKPLHELDSLELAKLQTHKNEWHSRVARRLLQEHALAGKDLGQAREAMLELYRSGKTAAHRLRAMWVLHSIGAVDEAWLLEQSHDENEHVRVWSIKLLTDAGAVSDAALDRFVRLAKSESSGLVQLHLASVLRLLPLAKRWELASALAAKDTFAKDPVLPLMIWFGINPAVAADRTAAIDFISNCKIPKLRTFIARRLVGSGE
;
A
#
# COMPACT_ATOMS: atom_id res chain seq x y z
N MET A 1 -4.62 -16.69 24.68
CA MET A 1 -3.51 -17.10 25.55
C MET A 1 -3.68 -16.39 26.88
N GLN A 2 -3.73 -17.11 27.98
CA GLN A 2 -3.72 -16.52 29.32
C GLN A 2 -2.37 -16.85 29.96
N THR A 3 -1.76 -15.89 30.63
CA THR A 3 -0.46 -16.05 31.29
C THR A 3 -0.56 -15.49 32.71
N LYS A 4 0.17 -16.11 33.64
CA LYS A 4 0.35 -15.61 35.02
C LYS A 4 1.52 -14.65 35.14
N ASP A 5 2.33 -14.54 34.09
CA ASP A 5 3.45 -13.62 34.04
C ASP A 5 2.93 -12.20 33.76
N VAL A 6 3.03 -11.34 34.77
CA VAL A 6 2.56 -9.95 34.73
C VAL A 6 3.37 -9.09 33.77
N TRP A 7 4.58 -9.53 33.40
CA TRP A 7 5.49 -8.82 32.51
C TRP A 7 5.39 -9.27 31.06
N PHE A 8 4.53 -10.24 30.74
CA PHE A 8 4.29 -10.67 29.37
C PHE A 8 3.63 -9.56 28.55
N ARG A 9 4.20 -9.24 27.38
CA ARG A 9 3.62 -8.38 26.36
C ARG A 9 3.72 -9.09 25.00
N GLY A 10 2.61 -9.63 24.53
CA GLY A 10 2.52 -10.16 23.17
C GLY A 10 2.58 -9.02 22.16
N VAL A 11 3.70 -8.87 21.45
CA VAL A 11 3.96 -7.74 20.56
C VAL A 11 3.80 -8.05 19.08
N GLU A 12 3.90 -9.33 18.70
CA GLU A 12 3.84 -9.73 17.28
C GLU A 12 3.19 -11.10 17.12
N LEU A 13 2.42 -11.25 16.03
CA LEU A 13 1.80 -12.49 15.61
C LEU A 13 2.19 -12.79 14.16
N SER A 14 2.87 -13.92 13.96
CA SER A 14 3.35 -14.33 12.62
C SER A 14 2.97 -15.77 12.32
N TYR A 15 2.55 -16.06 11.08
CA TYR A 15 2.22 -17.42 10.66
C TYR A 15 3.47 -18.18 10.20
N GLY A 16 3.54 -19.47 10.54
CA GLY A 16 4.53 -20.40 10.03
C GLY A 16 4.08 -21.15 8.77
N PRO A 17 5.00 -21.89 8.12
CA PRO A 17 4.70 -22.70 6.93
C PRO A 17 3.63 -23.77 7.16
N ASP A 18 3.53 -24.27 8.38
CA ASP A 18 2.62 -25.33 8.80
C ASP A 18 1.28 -24.81 9.36
N GLY A 19 1.05 -23.49 9.28
CA GLY A 19 -0.16 -22.84 9.78
C GLY A 19 -0.13 -22.51 11.28
N GLY A 20 0.93 -22.89 11.99
CA GLY A 20 1.12 -22.47 13.38
C GLY A 20 1.30 -20.95 13.49
N VAL A 21 0.84 -20.37 14.60
CA VAL A 21 1.02 -18.94 14.92
C VAL A 21 2.16 -18.80 15.91
N TYR A 22 3.17 -18.02 15.54
CA TYR A 22 4.24 -17.60 16.42
C TYR A 22 3.84 -16.31 17.13
N VAL A 23 4.01 -16.28 18.46
CA VAL A 23 3.80 -15.10 19.30
C VAL A 23 5.15 -14.69 19.88
N LEU A 24 5.55 -13.45 19.60
CA LEU A 24 6.72 -12.85 20.25
C LEU A 24 6.27 -12.13 21.51
N ASP A 25 6.97 -12.41 22.60
CA ASP A 25 6.77 -11.77 23.89
C ASP A 25 7.94 -10.85 24.21
N TRP A 26 7.60 -9.59 24.50
CA TRP A 26 8.51 -8.61 25.08
C TRP A 26 8.23 -8.54 26.59
N SER A 27 9.26 -8.79 27.41
CA SER A 27 9.15 -8.61 28.85
C SER A 27 9.60 -7.21 29.23
N ASP A 28 8.63 -6.37 29.58
CA ASP A 28 8.82 -4.97 29.95
C ASP A 28 8.77 -4.83 31.48
N ILE A 29 9.92 -5.01 32.14
CA ILE A 29 10.02 -4.92 33.61
C ILE A 29 10.35 -3.52 34.12
N GLY A 30 10.56 -2.55 33.22
CA GLY A 30 10.93 -1.17 33.52
C GLY A 30 10.12 -0.20 32.67
N GLU A 31 8.94 0.20 33.14
CA GLU A 31 8.03 1.05 32.37
C GLU A 31 8.69 2.37 31.94
N CYS A 32 8.81 2.57 30.61
CA CYS A 32 9.04 3.83 29.89
C CYS A 32 10.27 4.70 30.23
N HIS A 33 11.01 4.42 31.30
CA HIS A 33 12.23 5.12 31.71
C HIS A 33 13.19 4.11 32.37
N GLU A 34 13.97 3.40 31.56
CA GLU A 34 14.89 2.35 32.01
C GLU A 34 16.05 2.93 32.85
N ASN A 35 16.18 2.46 34.10
CA ASN A 35 17.38 2.67 34.94
C ASN A 35 18.23 1.39 35.08
N ASP A 36 17.73 0.24 34.61
CA ASP A 36 18.31 -1.11 34.73
C ASP A 36 18.64 -1.79 33.38
N GLY A 37 18.19 -1.21 32.25
CA GLY A 37 18.61 -1.55 30.89
C GLY A 37 17.80 -2.66 30.20
N VAL A 38 18.21 -3.02 28.97
CA VAL A 38 17.47 -3.95 28.12
C VAL A 38 17.73 -5.42 28.50
N HIS A 39 16.69 -6.12 28.96
CA HIS A 39 16.74 -7.53 29.33
C HIS A 39 16.72 -8.47 28.10
N ARG A 40 17.90 -8.82 27.58
CA ARG A 40 18.04 -9.62 26.34
C ARG A 40 17.66 -11.11 26.44
N THR A 41 17.44 -11.63 27.64
CA THR A 41 17.16 -13.06 27.89
C THR A 41 15.73 -13.34 28.36
N SER A 42 14.91 -12.30 28.55
CA SER A 42 13.54 -12.44 29.05
C SER A 42 12.50 -12.62 27.95
N GLY A 43 12.86 -12.33 26.69
CA GLY A 43 11.98 -12.54 25.53
C GLY A 43 11.69 -14.02 25.27
N ARG A 44 10.46 -14.32 24.88
CA ARG A 44 10.00 -15.69 24.60
C ARG A 44 9.34 -15.76 23.22
N ILE A 45 9.47 -16.91 22.57
CA ILE A 45 8.79 -17.22 21.31
C ILE A 45 7.87 -18.42 21.56
N PHE A 46 6.57 -18.20 21.47
CA PHE A 46 5.56 -19.26 21.59
C PHE A 46 5.12 -19.68 20.19
N LYS A 47 4.96 -20.99 19.96
CA LYS A 47 4.30 -21.52 18.77
C LYS A 47 2.96 -22.13 19.18
N ILE A 48 1.88 -21.53 18.71
CA ILE A 48 0.51 -22.01 18.91
C ILE A 48 0.13 -22.81 17.66
N SER A 49 -0.28 -24.05 17.86
CA SER A 49 -0.73 -24.95 16.79
C SER A 49 -2.05 -25.60 17.17
N TYR A 50 -2.88 -25.90 16.18
CA TYR A 50 -4.16 -26.59 16.37
C TYR A 50 -4.16 -27.86 15.52
N GLY A 51 -4.42 -29.00 16.14
CA GLY A 51 -4.35 -30.31 15.48
C GLY A 51 -2.93 -30.71 15.08
N GLU A 52 -2.82 -31.56 14.06
CA GLU A 52 -1.54 -32.01 13.52
C GLU A 52 -0.92 -30.96 12.60
N THR A 53 0.35 -30.63 12.85
CA THR A 53 1.14 -29.74 11.99
C THR A 53 1.87 -30.55 10.93
N LYS A 54 1.79 -30.10 9.67
CA LYS A 54 2.49 -30.73 8.55
C LYS A 54 3.78 -29.99 8.27
N ARG A 55 4.90 -30.69 8.36
CA ARG A 55 6.19 -30.16 7.89
C ARG A 55 6.12 -29.95 6.36
N LEU A 56 6.87 -28.97 5.89
CA LEU A 56 7.10 -28.79 4.46
C LEU A 56 7.76 -30.06 3.90
N ALA A 57 7.26 -30.55 2.76
CA ALA A 57 7.87 -31.67 2.07
C ALA A 57 9.26 -31.31 1.51
N LYS A 58 9.43 -30.07 1.03
CA LYS A 58 10.70 -29.49 0.61
C LYS A 58 10.78 -28.00 1.00
N PRO A 59 11.98 -27.47 1.30
CA PRO A 59 12.18 -26.04 1.49
C PRO A 59 11.73 -25.24 0.26
N LEU A 60 11.07 -24.09 0.47
CA LEU A 60 10.52 -23.33 -0.66
C LEU A 60 11.60 -22.75 -1.60
N HIS A 61 12.82 -22.51 -1.11
CA HIS A 61 13.91 -21.97 -1.94
C HIS A 61 14.46 -22.99 -2.96
N GLU A 62 14.13 -24.27 -2.81
CA GLU A 62 14.46 -25.33 -3.75
C GLU A 62 13.40 -25.49 -4.85
N LEU A 63 12.29 -24.74 -4.78
CA LEU A 63 11.24 -24.76 -5.80
C LEU A 63 11.68 -24.01 -7.06
N ASP A 64 11.21 -24.50 -8.20
CA ASP A 64 11.34 -23.74 -9.45
C ASP A 64 10.36 -22.55 -9.48
N SER A 65 10.56 -21.66 -10.45
CA SER A 65 9.78 -20.43 -10.59
C SER A 65 8.28 -20.70 -10.83
N LEU A 66 7.92 -21.78 -11.53
CA LEU A 66 6.52 -22.13 -11.77
C LEU A 66 5.85 -22.71 -10.52
N GLU A 67 6.57 -23.54 -9.76
CA GLU A 67 6.14 -24.05 -8.47
C GLU A 67 5.90 -22.91 -7.48
N LEU A 68 6.81 -21.94 -7.40
CA LEU A 68 6.64 -20.73 -6.59
C LEU A 68 5.44 -19.89 -7.04
N ALA A 69 5.24 -19.73 -8.35
CA ALA A 69 4.11 -19.00 -8.91
C ALA A 69 2.76 -19.63 -8.48
N LYS A 70 2.66 -20.97 -8.47
CA LYS A 70 1.46 -21.70 -8.03
C LYS A 70 1.12 -21.49 -6.55
N LEU A 71 2.08 -21.09 -5.71
CA LEU A 71 1.82 -20.82 -4.28
C LEU A 71 1.05 -19.51 -4.04
N GLN A 72 0.84 -18.66 -5.04
CA GLN A 72 0.07 -17.42 -4.87
C GLN A 72 -1.41 -17.65 -4.49
N THR A 73 -1.95 -18.84 -4.75
CA THR A 73 -3.32 -19.22 -4.34
C THR A 73 -3.33 -20.14 -3.12
N HIS A 74 -2.20 -20.33 -2.44
CA HIS A 74 -2.13 -21.17 -1.26
C HIS A 74 -2.99 -20.60 -0.12
N LYS A 75 -3.66 -21.47 0.66
CA LYS A 75 -4.57 -21.06 1.74
C LYS A 75 -3.84 -20.38 2.91
N ASN A 76 -2.61 -20.82 3.18
CA ASN A 76 -1.72 -20.17 4.16
C ASN A 76 -0.91 -19.07 3.48
N GLU A 77 -1.14 -17.82 3.90
CA GLU A 77 -0.50 -16.60 3.38
C GLU A 77 1.03 -16.60 3.51
N TRP A 78 1.58 -17.37 4.46
CA TRP A 78 3.04 -17.52 4.56
C TRP A 78 3.65 -18.01 3.23
N HIS A 79 2.99 -18.96 2.56
CA HIS A 79 3.47 -19.53 1.30
C HIS A 79 3.47 -18.51 0.17
N SER A 80 2.37 -17.75 0.00
CA SER A 80 2.28 -16.74 -1.06
C SER A 80 3.28 -15.60 -0.86
N ARG A 81 3.50 -15.16 0.39
CA ARG A 81 4.47 -14.11 0.74
C ARG A 81 5.91 -14.57 0.50
N VAL A 82 6.28 -15.76 0.99
CA VAL A 82 7.63 -16.30 0.79
C VAL A 82 7.89 -16.58 -0.69
N ALA A 83 6.92 -17.15 -1.40
CA ALA A 83 7.07 -17.43 -2.82
C ALA A 83 7.26 -16.16 -3.66
N ARG A 84 6.55 -15.08 -3.34
CA ARG A 84 6.73 -13.78 -4.02
C ARG A 84 8.15 -13.23 -3.82
N ARG A 85 8.67 -13.29 -2.59
CA ARG A 85 10.05 -12.89 -2.29
C ARG A 85 11.07 -13.73 -3.07
N LEU A 86 10.90 -15.05 -3.07
CA LEU A 86 11.80 -15.95 -3.81
C LEU A 86 11.76 -15.71 -5.32
N LEU A 87 10.59 -15.41 -5.89
CA LEU A 87 10.47 -15.03 -7.30
C LEU A 87 11.20 -13.72 -7.61
N GLN A 88 11.16 -12.74 -6.70
CA GLN A 88 11.95 -11.52 -6.81
C GLN A 88 13.46 -11.80 -6.74
N GLU A 89 13.90 -12.67 -5.81
CA GLU A 89 15.30 -13.11 -5.73
C GLU A 89 15.74 -13.82 -7.02
N HIS A 90 14.86 -14.65 -7.61
CA HIS A 90 15.10 -15.30 -8.91
C HIS A 90 15.24 -14.28 -10.05
N ALA A 91 14.40 -13.24 -10.08
CA ALA A 91 14.49 -12.17 -11.07
C ALA A 91 15.83 -11.43 -10.98
N LEU A 92 16.24 -11.06 -9.77
CA LEU A 92 17.52 -10.39 -9.51
C LEU A 92 18.72 -11.25 -9.90
N ALA A 93 18.62 -12.56 -9.72
CA ALA A 93 19.64 -13.53 -10.12
C ALA A 93 19.66 -13.83 -11.63
N GLY A 94 18.76 -13.23 -12.42
CA GLY A 94 18.66 -13.45 -13.87
C GLY A 94 18.18 -14.86 -14.25
N LYS A 95 17.46 -15.55 -13.35
CA LYS A 95 16.87 -16.87 -13.67
C LYS A 95 15.73 -16.71 -14.67
N ASP A 96 15.46 -17.77 -15.43
CA ASP A 96 14.28 -17.81 -16.29
C ASP A 96 12.99 -17.82 -15.46
N LEU A 97 12.09 -16.90 -15.79
CA LEU A 97 10.80 -16.66 -15.17
C LEU A 97 9.64 -16.76 -16.16
N GLY A 98 9.87 -17.19 -17.41
CA GLY A 98 8.86 -17.21 -18.47
C GLY A 98 7.57 -17.92 -18.05
N GLN A 99 7.69 -19.14 -17.54
CA GLN A 99 6.53 -19.92 -17.08
C GLN A 99 5.84 -19.29 -15.86
N ALA A 100 6.60 -18.69 -14.94
CA ALA A 100 6.04 -17.99 -13.78
C ALA A 100 5.26 -16.75 -14.21
N ARG A 101 5.81 -15.98 -15.16
CA ARG A 101 5.16 -14.81 -15.77
C ARG A 101 3.85 -15.19 -16.44
N GLU A 102 3.85 -16.23 -17.28
CA GLU A 102 2.64 -16.72 -17.94
C GLU A 102 1.57 -17.15 -16.94
N ALA A 103 1.95 -17.93 -15.93
CA ALA A 103 1.04 -18.37 -14.87
C ALA A 103 0.45 -17.19 -14.08
N MET A 104 1.22 -16.13 -13.85
CA MET A 104 0.74 -14.93 -13.15
C MET A 104 -0.14 -14.05 -14.03
N LEU A 105 0.15 -13.91 -15.33
CA LEU A 105 -0.75 -13.22 -16.25
C LEU A 105 -2.10 -13.94 -16.34
N GLU A 106 -2.09 -15.27 -16.37
CA GLU A 106 -3.31 -16.06 -16.33
C GLU A 106 -4.07 -15.86 -15.00
N LEU A 107 -3.37 -15.98 -13.86
CA LEU A 107 -3.98 -15.75 -12.55
C LEU A 107 -4.56 -14.34 -12.41
N TYR A 108 -3.94 -13.33 -13.03
CA TYR A 108 -4.45 -11.97 -13.04
C TYR A 108 -5.75 -11.83 -13.83
N ARG A 109 -5.86 -12.51 -14.97
CA ARG A 109 -7.03 -12.47 -15.87
C ARG A 109 -8.20 -13.30 -15.34
N SER A 110 -7.95 -14.53 -14.88
CA SER A 110 -8.98 -15.50 -14.50
C SER A 110 -9.12 -15.73 -12.98
N GLY A 111 -8.35 -15.00 -12.17
CA GLY A 111 -8.39 -15.09 -10.72
C GLY A 111 -9.78 -14.79 -10.14
N LYS A 112 -10.35 -15.78 -9.44
CA LYS A 112 -11.71 -15.72 -8.87
C LYS A 112 -11.93 -14.61 -7.83
N THR A 113 -10.87 -14.10 -7.22
CA THR A 113 -10.94 -13.10 -6.15
C THR A 113 -9.98 -11.96 -6.43
N ALA A 114 -10.32 -10.76 -5.98
CA ALA A 114 -9.43 -9.60 -6.04
C ALA A 114 -8.08 -9.90 -5.37
N ALA A 115 -8.07 -10.65 -4.27
CA ALA A 115 -6.83 -11.06 -3.60
C ALA A 115 -5.90 -11.88 -4.51
N HIS A 116 -6.42 -12.84 -5.28
CA HIS A 116 -5.60 -13.62 -6.21
C HIS A 116 -5.06 -12.75 -7.35
N ARG A 117 -5.90 -11.88 -7.91
CA ARG A 117 -5.49 -10.93 -8.97
C ARG A 117 -4.40 -9.98 -8.47
N LEU A 118 -4.56 -9.44 -7.26
CA LEU A 118 -3.56 -8.55 -6.64
C LEU A 118 -2.24 -9.28 -6.36
N ARG A 119 -2.28 -10.52 -5.86
CA ARG A 119 -1.07 -11.32 -5.68
C ARG A 119 -0.34 -11.56 -7.00
N ALA A 120 -1.07 -11.80 -8.09
CA ALA A 120 -0.47 -11.91 -9.42
C ALA A 120 0.17 -10.58 -9.87
N MET A 121 -0.56 -9.47 -9.75
CA MET A 121 -0.06 -8.12 -10.05
C MET A 121 1.24 -7.81 -9.29
N TRP A 122 1.30 -8.10 -7.99
CA TRP A 122 2.49 -7.85 -7.18
C TRP A 122 3.67 -8.73 -7.59
N VAL A 123 3.45 -10.01 -7.93
CA VAL A 123 4.52 -10.86 -8.47
C VAL A 123 5.03 -10.27 -9.78
N LEU A 124 4.13 -10.01 -10.74
CA LEU A 124 4.47 -9.46 -12.05
C LEU A 124 5.27 -8.18 -11.94
N HIS A 125 4.86 -7.26 -11.07
CA HIS A 125 5.61 -6.04 -10.81
C HIS A 125 6.97 -6.31 -10.16
N SER A 126 7.03 -7.14 -9.11
CA SER A 126 8.29 -7.42 -8.38
C SER A 126 9.36 -8.12 -9.22
N ILE A 127 8.97 -8.81 -10.29
CA ILE A 127 9.89 -9.48 -11.21
C ILE A 127 10.15 -8.67 -12.49
N GLY A 128 9.66 -7.43 -12.58
CA GLY A 128 9.84 -6.57 -13.76
C GLY A 128 9.10 -7.03 -15.01
N ALA A 129 8.02 -7.82 -14.87
CA ALA A 129 7.27 -8.40 -15.98
C ALA A 129 6.12 -7.52 -16.53
N VAL A 130 5.90 -6.35 -15.93
CA VAL A 130 4.90 -5.35 -16.34
C VAL A 130 5.53 -3.96 -16.35
N ASP A 131 5.01 -3.10 -17.22
CA ASP A 131 5.46 -1.74 -17.41
C ASP A 131 4.38 -0.72 -17.01
N GLU A 132 4.70 0.55 -17.18
CA GLU A 132 3.79 1.66 -16.89
C GLU A 132 2.49 1.56 -17.72
N ALA A 133 2.59 1.20 -19.01
CA ALA A 133 1.42 1.07 -19.87
C ALA A 133 0.44 0.02 -19.34
N TRP A 134 0.96 -1.12 -18.89
CA TRP A 134 0.14 -2.17 -18.27
C TRP A 134 -0.53 -1.69 -16.98
N LEU A 135 0.18 -0.95 -16.11
CA LEU A 135 -0.37 -0.42 -14.86
C LEU A 135 -1.42 0.68 -15.11
N LEU A 136 -1.22 1.54 -16.12
CA LEU A 136 -2.20 2.53 -16.55
C LEU A 136 -3.48 1.85 -17.01
N GLU A 137 -3.39 0.75 -17.74
CA GLU A 137 -4.55 -0.03 -18.15
C GLU A 137 -5.31 -0.56 -16.92
N GLN A 138 -4.60 -1.15 -15.95
CA GLN A 138 -5.22 -1.73 -14.75
C GLN A 138 -5.89 -0.70 -13.84
N SER A 139 -5.54 0.58 -13.98
CA SER A 139 -6.24 1.66 -13.27
C SER A 139 -7.69 1.87 -13.75
N HIS A 140 -8.14 1.18 -14.81
CA HIS A 140 -9.53 1.17 -15.30
C HIS A 140 -10.36 0.00 -14.74
N ASP A 141 -9.76 -0.89 -13.96
CA ASP A 141 -10.45 -2.08 -13.45
C ASP A 141 -11.69 -1.73 -12.62
N GLU A 142 -12.73 -2.55 -12.68
CA GLU A 142 -13.95 -2.34 -11.90
C GLU A 142 -13.72 -2.48 -10.38
N ASN A 143 -12.73 -3.28 -9.97
CA ASN A 143 -12.39 -3.47 -8.58
C ASN A 143 -11.54 -2.31 -8.04
N GLU A 144 -12.03 -1.62 -7.02
CA GLU A 144 -11.35 -0.48 -6.43
C GLU A 144 -9.94 -0.81 -5.91
N HIS A 145 -9.70 -2.02 -5.39
CA HIS A 145 -8.38 -2.39 -4.89
C HIS A 145 -7.36 -2.55 -6.02
N VAL A 146 -7.78 -3.00 -7.20
CA VAL A 146 -6.90 -3.07 -8.38
C VAL A 146 -6.54 -1.66 -8.86
N ARG A 147 -7.51 -0.73 -8.88
CA ARG A 147 -7.22 0.68 -9.18
C ARG A 147 -6.26 1.30 -8.16
N VAL A 148 -6.48 1.06 -6.87
CA VAL A 148 -5.60 1.53 -5.78
C VAL A 148 -4.18 1.02 -5.96
N TRP A 149 -4.00 -0.28 -6.23
CA TRP A 149 -2.67 -0.84 -6.40
C TRP A 149 -2.01 -0.34 -7.68
N SER A 150 -2.77 -0.10 -8.75
CA SER A 150 -2.24 0.54 -9.94
C SER A 150 -1.69 1.94 -9.63
N ILE A 151 -2.42 2.77 -8.86
CA ILE A 151 -1.95 4.10 -8.42
C ILE A 151 -0.66 3.97 -7.60
N LYS A 152 -0.62 3.03 -6.64
CA LYS A 152 0.57 2.80 -5.80
C LYS A 152 1.78 2.40 -6.63
N LEU A 153 1.63 1.42 -7.51
CA LEU A 153 2.74 0.90 -8.32
C LEU A 153 3.22 1.92 -9.36
N LEU A 154 2.32 2.73 -9.93
CA LEU A 154 2.67 3.85 -10.81
C LEU A 154 3.47 4.95 -10.10
N THR A 155 3.44 4.99 -8.77
CA THR A 155 4.06 6.07 -7.97
C THR A 155 5.09 5.57 -6.97
N ASP A 156 5.41 4.26 -6.98
CA ASP A 156 6.25 3.61 -5.97
C ASP A 156 7.69 4.11 -5.99
N ALA A 157 8.19 4.47 -7.18
CA ALA A 157 9.52 5.08 -7.36
C ALA A 157 9.60 6.54 -6.85
N GLY A 158 8.50 7.10 -6.31
CA GLY A 158 8.45 8.48 -5.80
C GLY A 158 8.31 9.56 -6.87
N ALA A 159 8.19 9.17 -8.14
CA ALA A 159 7.93 10.06 -9.27
C ALA A 159 6.57 9.74 -9.90
N VAL A 160 5.96 10.75 -10.53
CA VAL A 160 4.71 10.62 -11.27
C VAL A 160 4.96 11.10 -12.69
N SER A 161 4.76 10.23 -13.68
CA SER A 161 4.84 10.59 -15.09
C SER A 161 3.66 11.50 -15.48
N ASP A 162 3.79 12.18 -16.62
CA ASP A 162 2.69 12.98 -17.15
C ASP A 162 1.49 12.09 -17.54
N ALA A 163 1.73 10.91 -18.10
CA ALA A 163 0.68 9.95 -18.43
C ALA A 163 -0.09 9.46 -17.19
N ALA A 164 0.62 9.19 -16.08
CA ALA A 164 0.01 8.82 -14.81
C ALA A 164 -0.78 9.99 -14.20
N LEU A 165 -0.22 11.21 -14.19
CA LEU A 165 -0.91 12.38 -13.68
C LEU A 165 -2.21 12.64 -14.45
N ASP A 166 -2.15 12.62 -15.78
CA ASP A 166 -3.31 12.75 -16.67
C ASP A 166 -4.39 11.71 -16.34
N ARG A 167 -3.98 10.45 -16.14
CA ARG A 167 -4.89 9.37 -15.75
C ARG A 167 -5.50 9.64 -14.38
N PHE A 168 -4.72 10.05 -13.39
CA PHE A 168 -5.17 10.33 -12.02
C PHE A 168 -6.17 11.48 -11.98
N VAL A 169 -5.94 12.55 -12.74
CA VAL A 169 -6.85 13.69 -12.86
C VAL A 169 -8.19 13.23 -13.46
N ARG A 170 -8.16 12.44 -14.54
CA ARG A 170 -9.40 11.88 -15.13
C ARG A 170 -10.14 10.97 -14.15
N LEU A 171 -9.41 10.09 -13.46
CA LEU A 171 -9.99 9.17 -12.50
C LEU A 171 -10.63 9.91 -11.32
N ALA A 172 -9.96 10.91 -10.75
CA ALA A 172 -10.50 11.71 -9.63
C ALA A 172 -11.87 12.36 -9.96
N LYS A 173 -12.08 12.76 -11.22
CA LYS A 173 -13.34 13.38 -11.67
C LYS A 173 -14.52 12.42 -11.68
N SER A 174 -14.31 11.13 -11.99
CA SER A 174 -15.38 10.14 -12.12
C SER A 174 -15.45 9.12 -10.99
N GLU A 175 -14.40 8.98 -10.18
CA GLU A 175 -14.28 7.95 -9.16
C GLU A 175 -15.29 8.12 -8.01
N SER A 176 -15.92 7.01 -7.63
CA SER A 176 -16.92 6.92 -6.56
C SER A 176 -16.36 6.29 -5.29
N SER A 177 -15.29 5.51 -5.37
CA SER A 177 -14.62 4.91 -4.21
C SER A 177 -13.84 5.96 -3.40
N GLY A 178 -14.20 6.12 -2.14
CA GLY A 178 -13.44 6.95 -1.20
C GLY A 178 -12.02 6.44 -0.99
N LEU A 179 -11.80 5.13 -1.09
CA LEU A 179 -10.46 4.52 -0.98
C LEU A 179 -9.56 4.93 -2.15
N VAL A 180 -10.08 4.90 -3.38
CA VAL A 180 -9.32 5.34 -4.56
C VAL A 180 -9.06 6.85 -4.50
N GLN A 181 -10.07 7.65 -4.14
CA GLN A 181 -9.91 9.11 -3.95
C GLN A 181 -8.82 9.44 -2.93
N LEU A 182 -8.77 8.70 -1.80
CA LEU A 182 -7.73 8.88 -0.79
C LEU A 182 -6.32 8.57 -1.34
N HIS A 183 -6.18 7.51 -2.12
CA HIS A 183 -4.91 7.17 -2.74
C HIS A 183 -4.50 8.19 -3.81
N LEU A 184 -5.42 8.72 -4.62
CA LEU A 184 -5.15 9.84 -5.52
C LEU A 184 -4.70 11.09 -4.76
N ALA A 185 -5.36 11.44 -3.64
CA ALA A 185 -4.94 12.56 -2.80
C ALA A 185 -3.52 12.37 -2.24
N SER A 186 -3.12 11.13 -1.92
CA SER A 186 -1.76 10.85 -1.45
C SER A 186 -0.67 11.11 -2.49
N VAL A 187 -1.01 11.08 -3.79
CA VAL A 187 -0.08 11.37 -4.90
C VAL A 187 0.34 12.83 -4.93
N LEU A 188 -0.50 13.76 -4.42
CA LEU A 188 -0.22 15.20 -4.45
C LEU A 188 1.16 15.55 -3.89
N ARG A 189 1.62 14.86 -2.83
CA ARG A 189 2.92 15.13 -2.20
C ARG A 189 4.12 14.78 -3.09
N LEU A 190 3.93 13.89 -4.08
CA LEU A 190 4.97 13.44 -5.01
C LEU A 190 5.10 14.40 -6.21
N LEU A 191 4.09 15.23 -6.45
CA LEU A 191 4.08 16.17 -7.57
C LEU A 191 4.90 17.44 -7.24
N PRO A 192 5.58 18.04 -8.24
CA PRO A 192 6.05 19.42 -8.16
C PRO A 192 4.90 20.36 -7.77
N LEU A 193 5.19 21.41 -6.98
CA LEU A 193 4.16 22.30 -6.40
C LEU A 193 3.17 22.82 -7.46
N ALA A 194 3.67 23.25 -8.62
CA ALA A 194 2.86 23.78 -9.72
C ALA A 194 1.86 22.75 -10.29
N LYS A 195 2.20 21.45 -10.29
CA LYS A 195 1.34 20.37 -10.83
C LYS A 195 0.29 19.86 -9.83
N ARG A 196 0.36 20.27 -8.54
CA ARG A 196 -0.57 19.77 -7.50
C ARG A 196 -2.00 20.25 -7.70
N TRP A 197 -2.18 21.45 -8.24
CA TRP A 197 -3.48 22.10 -8.34
C TRP A 197 -4.46 21.36 -9.24
N GLU A 198 -3.99 20.76 -10.34
CA GLU A 198 -4.86 20.06 -11.29
C GLU A 198 -5.55 18.85 -10.65
N LEU A 199 -4.77 17.96 -10.05
CA LEU A 199 -5.29 16.79 -9.36
C LEU A 199 -6.11 17.17 -8.13
N ALA A 200 -5.64 18.15 -7.33
CA ALA A 200 -6.37 18.61 -6.16
C ALA A 200 -7.74 19.19 -6.56
N SER A 201 -7.81 19.95 -7.65
CA SER A 201 -9.07 20.54 -8.13
C SER A 201 -10.05 19.45 -8.53
N ALA A 202 -9.59 18.40 -9.21
CA ALA A 202 -10.42 17.25 -9.54
C ALA A 202 -10.96 16.54 -8.29
N LEU A 203 -10.11 16.34 -7.28
CA LEU A 203 -10.47 15.72 -5.99
C LEU A 203 -11.47 16.55 -5.19
N ALA A 204 -11.35 17.87 -5.23
CA ALA A 204 -12.16 18.80 -4.44
C ALA A 204 -13.39 19.35 -5.19
N ALA A 205 -13.63 18.91 -6.43
CA ALA A 205 -14.75 19.37 -7.26
C ALA A 205 -16.13 18.83 -6.79
N LYS A 206 -16.15 17.78 -5.96
CA LYS A 206 -17.36 17.17 -5.39
C LYS A 206 -17.34 17.24 -3.87
N ASP A 207 -18.50 17.25 -3.25
CA ASP A 207 -18.68 17.26 -1.79
C ASP A 207 -18.98 15.88 -1.19
N THR A 208 -19.03 14.82 -2.01
CA THR A 208 -19.36 13.44 -1.61
C THR A 208 -18.64 12.98 -0.34
N PHE A 209 -17.35 13.34 -0.22
CA PHE A 209 -16.48 12.98 0.91
C PHE A 209 -16.03 14.20 1.73
N ALA A 210 -16.76 15.33 1.66
CA ALA A 210 -16.37 16.56 2.35
C ALA A 210 -16.33 16.43 3.88
N LYS A 211 -17.09 15.48 4.44
CA LYS A 211 -17.14 15.17 5.89
C LYS A 211 -16.26 13.98 6.28
N ASP A 212 -15.58 13.33 5.33
CA ASP A 212 -14.66 12.25 5.64
C ASP A 212 -13.53 12.75 6.57
N PRO A 213 -13.14 12.00 7.61
CA PRO A 213 -12.12 12.45 8.55
C PRO A 213 -10.71 12.52 7.94
N VAL A 214 -10.44 11.82 6.85
CA VAL A 214 -9.10 11.63 6.28
C VAL A 214 -8.92 12.39 4.96
N LEU A 215 -9.82 12.23 3.98
CA LEU A 215 -9.62 12.73 2.62
C LEU A 215 -9.38 14.24 2.55
N PRO A 216 -10.18 15.12 3.20
CA PRO A 216 -9.89 16.56 3.23
C PRO A 216 -8.53 16.89 3.83
N LEU A 217 -8.07 16.13 4.84
CA LEU A 217 -6.75 16.35 5.44
C LEU A 217 -5.63 15.87 4.50
N MET A 218 -5.82 14.75 3.81
CA MET A 218 -4.85 14.24 2.84
C MET A 218 -4.66 15.24 1.68
N ILE A 219 -5.76 15.77 1.13
CA ILE A 219 -5.69 16.81 0.10
C ILE A 219 -4.96 18.05 0.64
N TRP A 220 -5.30 18.49 1.86
CA TRP A 220 -4.65 19.63 2.51
C TRP A 220 -3.14 19.44 2.65
N PHE A 221 -2.68 18.31 3.18
CA PHE A 221 -1.24 18.03 3.30
C PHE A 221 -0.54 17.97 1.95
N GLY A 222 -1.24 17.51 0.92
CA GLY A 222 -0.79 17.58 -0.47
C GLY A 222 -0.56 19.01 -0.95
N ILE A 223 -1.52 19.91 -0.78
CA ILE A 223 -1.48 21.25 -1.40
C ILE A 223 -0.91 22.36 -0.51
N ASN A 224 -0.84 22.20 0.81
CA ASN A 224 -0.42 23.26 1.74
C ASN A 224 0.90 23.95 1.35
N PRO A 225 1.99 23.23 0.95
CA PRO A 225 3.22 23.88 0.50
C PRO A 225 3.04 24.70 -0.79
N ALA A 226 2.12 24.31 -1.67
CA ALA A 226 1.88 25.01 -2.94
C ALA A 226 1.12 26.33 -2.74
N VAL A 227 0.33 26.47 -1.67
CA VAL A 227 -0.46 27.68 -1.38
C VAL A 227 0.42 28.94 -1.32
N ALA A 228 1.58 28.85 -0.66
CA ALA A 228 2.50 29.98 -0.52
C ALA A 228 3.33 30.22 -1.80
N ALA A 229 3.55 29.17 -2.61
CA ALA A 229 4.32 29.26 -3.84
C ALA A 229 3.50 29.88 -5.00
N ASP A 230 2.18 29.68 -5.01
CA ASP A 230 1.29 30.23 -6.03
C ASP A 230 -0.04 30.69 -5.40
N ARG A 231 -0.07 31.98 -5.05
CA ARG A 231 -1.23 32.61 -4.40
C ARG A 231 -2.44 32.69 -5.33
N THR A 232 -2.21 32.88 -6.62
CA THR A 232 -3.27 33.00 -7.62
C THR A 232 -3.97 31.66 -7.82
N ALA A 233 -3.20 30.59 -8.03
CA ALA A 233 -3.77 29.25 -8.17
C ALA A 233 -4.53 28.81 -6.90
N ALA A 234 -4.06 29.20 -5.71
CA ALA A 234 -4.77 28.93 -4.46
C ALA A 234 -6.13 29.64 -4.37
N ILE A 235 -6.23 30.89 -4.85
CA ILE A 235 -7.49 31.64 -4.92
C ILE A 235 -8.44 31.01 -5.93
N ASP A 236 -7.93 30.64 -7.11
CA ASP A 236 -8.72 29.96 -8.15
C ASP A 236 -9.25 28.60 -7.67
N PHE A 237 -8.42 27.85 -6.94
CA PHE A 237 -8.82 26.59 -6.30
C PHE A 237 -9.98 26.79 -5.31
N ILE A 238 -9.92 27.80 -4.44
CA ILE A 238 -10.97 28.06 -3.45
C ILE A 238 -12.33 28.29 -4.13
N SER A 239 -12.35 28.98 -5.26
CA SER A 239 -13.58 29.33 -5.99
C SER A 239 -14.34 28.10 -6.48
N ASN A 240 -13.63 27.01 -6.81
CA ASN A 240 -14.22 25.78 -7.34
C ASN A 240 -14.28 24.63 -6.30
N CYS A 241 -13.60 24.77 -5.16
CA CYS A 241 -13.53 23.76 -4.12
C CYS A 241 -14.88 23.59 -3.39
N LYS A 242 -15.41 22.35 -3.39
CA LYS A 242 -16.65 21.98 -2.70
C LYS A 242 -16.44 21.48 -1.27
N ILE A 243 -15.18 21.37 -0.81
CA ILE A 243 -14.84 20.86 0.53
C ILE A 243 -14.60 22.04 1.49
N PRO A 244 -15.51 22.32 2.45
CA PRO A 244 -15.42 23.52 3.30
C PRO A 244 -14.14 23.60 4.13
N LYS A 245 -13.65 22.46 4.65
CA LYS A 245 -12.42 22.41 5.45
C LYS A 245 -11.20 22.90 4.67
N LEU A 246 -11.09 22.52 3.38
CA LEU A 246 -10.02 22.98 2.51
C LEU A 246 -10.08 24.49 2.28
N ARG A 247 -11.27 25.03 1.98
CA ARG A 247 -11.46 26.49 1.80
C ARG A 247 -10.98 27.26 3.02
N THR A 248 -11.36 26.82 4.22
CA THR A 248 -10.94 27.44 5.48
C THR A 248 -9.43 27.38 5.68
N PHE A 249 -8.80 26.22 5.44
CA PHE A 249 -7.35 26.06 5.65
C PHE A 249 -6.54 26.89 4.66
N ILE A 250 -6.93 26.92 3.39
CA ILE A 250 -6.24 27.73 2.37
C ILE A 250 -6.41 29.22 2.69
N ALA A 251 -7.62 29.69 3.03
CA ALA A 251 -7.84 31.08 3.40
C ALA A 251 -6.96 31.51 4.59
N ARG A 252 -6.87 30.68 5.65
CA ARG A 252 -5.99 30.94 6.79
C ARG A 252 -4.52 30.98 6.38
N ARG A 253 -4.08 30.06 5.52
CA ARG A 253 -2.69 30.01 5.04
C ARG A 253 -2.33 31.22 4.18
N LEU A 254 -3.24 31.70 3.33
CA LEU A 254 -3.05 32.90 2.51
C LEU A 254 -2.88 34.16 3.37
N VAL A 255 -3.67 34.31 4.44
CA VAL A 255 -3.55 35.45 5.36
C VAL A 255 -2.26 35.35 6.19
N GLY A 256 -1.94 34.17 6.73
CA GLY A 256 -0.75 33.97 7.57
C GLY A 256 0.59 33.91 6.83
N SER A 257 0.60 33.99 5.50
CA SER A 257 1.85 34.09 4.70
C SER A 257 2.11 35.52 4.21
N GLY A 258 1.40 36.51 4.77
CA GLY A 258 1.46 37.94 4.40
C GLY A 258 2.38 38.79 5.28
N GLU A 259 3.24 38.18 6.09
CA GLU A 259 4.39 38.79 6.80
C GLU A 259 5.68 38.17 6.28
#